data_AF-A0A3C0TM07-F1
#
_entry.id   AF-A0A3C0TM07-F1
#
_cell.length_a   1.000
_cell.length_b   1.000
_cell.length_c   1.000
_cell.angle_alpha   90.00
_cell.angle_beta   90.00
_cell.angle_gamma   90.00
#
_symmetry.space_group_name_H-M   'P 1'
#
loop_
_entity.id
_entity.type
_entity.pdbx_description
1 polymer ?
#
loop_
_entity_poly.entity_id
_entity_poly.type
_entity_poly.pdbx_seq_one_letter_code
_entity_poly.pdbx_strand_id
1 'polypeptide(L)'
;MIDFFTNVAYYVGVSRKKPYFGQFNYMQKFDYWAVFWGMFIIGTSGLFLAFPVTVSYLFPSWSLSWAWDVLFVMHSDEALLAIVFILFFHFYNEHLRSDVFPMNYTWLTGKVTTEELKHKHPAEYDYLFGDKANQGK
;
A
#
# COMPACT_ATOMS: atom_id res chain seq x y z
N MET A 1 -6.20 -7.29 -8.67
CA MET A 1 -6.92 -8.30 -7.85
C MET A 1 -6.78 -9.71 -8.43
N ILE A 2 -6.87 -9.91 -9.74
CA ILE A 2 -6.65 -11.23 -10.38
C ILE A 2 -5.24 -11.80 -10.09
N ASP A 3 -4.22 -10.93 -10.03
CA ASP A 3 -2.84 -11.32 -9.73
C ASP A 3 -2.66 -11.94 -8.34
N PHE A 4 -3.52 -11.57 -7.36
CA PHE A 4 -3.51 -12.15 -6.02
C PHE A 4 -3.89 -13.63 -6.08
N PHE A 5 -5.04 -13.95 -6.68
CA PHE A 5 -5.50 -15.33 -6.80
C PHE A 5 -4.54 -16.18 -7.64
N THR A 6 -3.92 -15.59 -8.67
CA THR A 6 -2.92 -16.27 -9.49
C THR A 6 -1.65 -16.58 -8.68
N ASN A 7 -1.19 -15.64 -7.86
CA ASN A 7 -0.02 -15.81 -7.00
C ASN A 7 -0.27 -16.85 -5.90
N VAL A 8 -1.44 -16.81 -5.24
CA VAL A 8 -1.86 -17.84 -4.27
C VAL A 8 -1.91 -19.20 -4.94
N ALA A 9 -2.59 -19.34 -6.08
CA ALA A 9 -2.69 -20.60 -6.82
C ALA A 9 -1.31 -21.13 -7.26
N TYR A 10 -0.37 -20.25 -7.59
CA TYR A 10 1.00 -20.63 -7.92
C TYR A 10 1.75 -21.18 -6.70
N TYR A 11 1.67 -20.52 -5.54
CA TYR A 11 2.35 -20.98 -4.33
C TYR A 11 1.75 -22.26 -3.74
N VAL A 12 0.44 -22.47 -3.85
CA VAL A 12 -0.21 -23.73 -3.45
C VAL A 12 -0.11 -24.83 -4.53
N GLY A 13 0.60 -24.59 -5.64
CA GLY A 13 0.87 -25.58 -6.68
C GLY A 13 -0.31 -25.90 -7.62
N VAL A 14 -1.44 -25.19 -7.49
CA VAL A 14 -2.63 -25.34 -8.34
C VAL A 14 -2.39 -24.77 -9.74
N SER A 15 -1.58 -23.72 -9.86
CA SER A 15 -1.20 -23.12 -11.14
C SER A 15 0.31 -23.23 -11.36
N ARG A 16 0.72 -23.65 -12.56
CA ARG A 16 2.14 -23.57 -12.99
C ARG A 16 2.52 -22.21 -13.58
N LYS A 17 1.55 -21.30 -13.77
CA LYS A 17 1.80 -19.97 -14.30
C LYS A 17 2.29 -19.04 -13.19
N LYS A 18 3.55 -18.59 -13.32
CA LYS A 18 4.10 -17.52 -12.49
C LYS A 18 3.23 -16.26 -12.66
N PRO A 19 2.89 -15.53 -11.59
CA PRO A 19 2.10 -14.31 -11.69
C PRO A 19 2.83 -13.27 -12.55
N TYR A 20 2.07 -12.66 -13.44
CA TYR A 20 2.55 -11.71 -14.43
C TYR A 20 2.16 -10.30 -13.97
N PHE A 21 3.02 -9.70 -13.16
CA PHE A 21 2.75 -8.40 -12.56
C PHE A 21 3.00 -7.25 -13.55
N GLY A 22 2.09 -6.29 -13.57
CA GLY A 22 2.31 -4.98 -14.22
C GLY A 22 3.07 -4.01 -13.32
N GLN A 23 2.96 -2.72 -13.62
CA GLN A 23 3.67 -1.65 -12.91
C GLN A 23 3.59 -1.76 -11.38
N PHE A 24 2.43 -2.15 -10.84
CA PHE A 24 2.23 -2.40 -9.42
C PHE A 24 1.69 -3.80 -9.18
N ASN A 25 2.34 -4.55 -8.30
CA ASN A 25 1.83 -5.82 -7.81
C ASN A 25 0.68 -5.62 -6.81
N TYR A 26 -0.02 -6.69 -6.44
CA TYR A 26 -1.19 -6.57 -5.55
C TYR A 26 -0.81 -6.11 -4.14
N MET A 27 0.39 -6.44 -3.65
CA MET A 27 0.87 -6.01 -2.33
C MET A 27 1.13 -4.50 -2.30
N GLN A 28 1.77 -3.95 -3.34
CA GLN A 28 1.99 -2.52 -3.50
C GLN A 28 0.67 -1.75 -3.62
N LYS A 29 -0.31 -2.32 -4.33
CA LYS A 29 -1.66 -1.75 -4.40
C LYS A 29 -2.34 -1.77 -3.03
N PHE A 30 -2.23 -2.87 -2.29
CA PHE A 30 -2.78 -2.98 -0.94
C PHE A 30 -2.15 -1.94 0.00
N ASP A 31 -0.81 -1.83 0.01
CA ASP A 31 -0.07 -0.84 0.78
C ASP A 31 -0.55 0.59 0.47
N TYR A 32 -0.65 0.93 -0.82
CA TYR A 32 -1.17 2.23 -1.28
C TYR A 32 -2.59 2.52 -0.75
N TRP A 33 -3.51 1.56 -0.88
CA TRP A 33 -4.89 1.76 -0.44
C TRP A 33 -5.01 1.78 1.09
N ALA A 34 -4.25 0.94 1.80
CA ALA A 34 -4.25 0.89 3.26
C ALA A 34 -3.83 2.26 3.84
N VAL A 35 -2.74 2.83 3.35
CA VAL A 35 -2.27 4.15 3.78
C VAL A 35 -3.30 5.24 3.42
N PHE A 36 -3.90 5.20 2.23
CA PHE A 36 -4.87 6.22 1.82
C PHE A 36 -6.09 6.26 2.74
N TRP A 37 -6.67 5.10 3.06
CA TRP A 37 -7.79 5.01 4.00
C TRP A 37 -7.39 5.34 5.43
N GLY A 38 -6.22 4.87 5.86
CA GLY A 38 -5.69 5.17 7.20
C GLY A 38 -5.46 6.67 7.40
N MET A 39 -4.90 7.37 6.41
CA MET A 39 -4.72 8.83 6.41
C MET A 39 -6.06 9.58 6.54
N PHE A 40 -7.11 9.10 5.88
CA PHE A 40 -8.44 9.68 6.02
C PHE A 40 -8.99 9.49 7.43
N ILE A 41 -8.94 8.27 7.97
CA ILE A 41 -9.45 7.94 9.30
C ILE A 41 -8.69 8.70 10.39
N ILE A 42 -7.36 8.59 10.43
CA ILE A 42 -6.52 9.24 11.45
C ILE A 42 -6.56 10.77 11.30
N GLY A 43 -6.54 11.28 10.07
CA GLY A 43 -6.55 12.72 9.79
C GLY A 43 -7.86 13.38 10.20
N THR A 44 -9.00 12.83 9.78
CA THR A 44 -10.31 13.40 10.11
C THR A 44 -10.64 13.27 11.59
N SER A 45 -10.43 12.09 12.19
CA SER A 45 -10.64 11.88 13.63
C SER A 45 -9.74 12.78 14.47
N GLY A 46 -8.47 12.93 14.08
CA GLY A 46 -7.51 13.80 14.77
C GLY A 46 -7.88 15.27 14.67
N LEU A 47 -8.32 15.74 13.50
CA LEU A 47 -8.83 17.10 13.33
C LEU A 47 -10.07 17.35 14.18
N PHE A 48 -10.97 16.36 14.27
CA PHE A 48 -12.18 16.50 15.09
C PHE A 48 -11.85 16.57 16.58
N LEU A 49 -10.92 15.73 17.04
CA LEU A 49 -10.41 15.74 18.42
C LEU A 49 -9.59 16.99 18.75
N ALA A 50 -8.92 17.60 17.77
CA ALA A 50 -8.14 18.82 17.96
C ALA A 50 -9.01 20.08 18.16
N PHE A 51 -10.23 20.10 17.60
CA PHE A 51 -11.15 21.24 17.68
C PHE A 51 -12.52 20.85 18.28
N PRO A 52 -12.56 20.37 19.54
CA PRO A 52 -13.74 19.71 20.07
C PRO A 52 -14.95 20.63 20.21
N VAL A 53 -14.74 21.91 20.53
CA VAL A 53 -15.82 22.89 20.66
C VAL A 53 -16.48 23.17 19.31
N THR A 54 -15.69 23.43 18.26
CA THR A 54 -16.20 23.73 16.92
C THR A 54 -16.92 22.52 16.33
N VAL A 55 -16.34 21.33 16.51
CA VAL A 55 -16.84 20.09 15.94
C VAL A 55 -18.10 19.60 16.66
N SER A 56 -18.25 19.88 17.96
CA SER A 56 -19.47 19.56 18.71
C SER A 56 -20.74 20.12 18.07
N TYR A 57 -20.68 21.26 17.39
CA TYR A 57 -21.83 21.85 16.69
C TYR A 57 -22.27 21.07 15.44
N LEU A 58 -21.43 20.18 14.91
CA LEU A 58 -21.78 19.32 13.77
C LEU A 58 -22.63 18.11 14.21
N PHE A 59 -22.59 17.76 15.49
CA PHE A 59 -23.28 16.59 16.02
C PHE A 59 -24.59 17.00 16.72
N PRO A 60 -25.71 16.29 16.45
CA PRO A 60 -26.90 16.40 17.28
C PRO A 60 -26.61 16.12 18.76
N SER A 61 -27.34 16.79 19.66
CA SER A 61 -27.10 16.65 21.11
C SER A 61 -27.25 15.21 21.63
N TRP A 62 -28.16 14.42 21.03
CA TRP A 62 -28.35 13.01 21.40
C TRP A 62 -27.16 12.12 21.00
N SER A 63 -26.33 12.56 20.05
CA SER A 63 -25.19 11.79 19.56
C SER A 63 -23.84 12.22 20.10
N LEU A 64 -23.79 13.35 20.83
CA LEU A 64 -22.53 13.97 21.25
C LEU A 64 -21.65 12.99 22.03
N SER A 65 -22.22 12.27 23.00
CA SER A 65 -21.47 11.36 23.87
C SER A 65 -20.81 10.22 23.09
N TRP A 66 -21.57 9.46 22.29
CA TRP A 66 -21.00 8.33 21.56
C TRP A 66 -20.16 8.75 20.36
N ALA A 67 -20.40 9.94 19.78
CA ALA A 67 -19.58 10.45 18.69
C ALA A 67 -18.13 10.70 19.14
N TRP A 68 -17.93 11.27 20.33
CA TRP A 68 -16.58 11.47 20.89
C TRP A 68 -15.86 10.16 21.17
N ASP A 69 -16.56 9.16 21.74
CA ASP A 69 -16.00 7.84 21.98
C ASP A 69 -15.56 7.17 20.67
N VAL A 70 -16.41 7.24 19.62
CA VAL A 70 -16.08 6.71 18.30
C VAL A 70 -14.88 7.41 17.69
N LEU A 71 -14.83 8.75 17.73
CA LEU A 71 -13.70 9.50 17.19
C LEU A 71 -12.39 9.17 17.89
N PHE A 72 -12.44 9.02 19.23
CA PHE A 72 -11.28 8.63 20.01
C PHE A 72 -10.78 7.23 19.62
N VAL A 73 -11.67 6.24 19.60
CA VAL A 73 -11.33 4.85 19.22
C VAL A 73 -10.81 4.78 17.79
N MET A 74 -11.49 5.44 16.84
CA MET A 74 -11.03 5.51 15.45
C MET A 74 -9.62 6.09 15.35
N HIS A 75 -9.32 7.16 16.09
CA HIS A 75 -8.00 7.77 16.05
C HIS A 75 -6.93 6.90 16.72
N SER A 76 -7.21 6.38 17.92
CA SER A 76 -6.25 5.59 18.69
C SER A 76 -5.90 4.29 18.00
N ASP A 77 -6.89 3.58 17.48
CA ASP A 77 -6.70 2.28 16.86
C ASP A 77 -5.99 2.42 15.51
N GLU A 78 -6.38 3.43 14.71
CA GLU A 78 -5.69 3.72 13.45
C GLU A 78 -4.26 4.19 13.68
N ALA A 79 -3.99 4.99 14.73
CA ALA A 79 -2.62 5.39 15.08
C ALA A 79 -1.75 4.17 15.41
N LEU A 80 -2.27 3.22 16.19
CA LEU A 80 -1.56 1.98 16.51
C LEU A 80 -1.34 1.13 15.26
N LEU A 81 -2.39 0.93 14.46
CA LEU A 81 -2.31 0.18 13.19
C LEU A 81 -1.29 0.80 12.25
N ALA A 82 -1.32 2.13 12.06
CA ALA A 82 -0.38 2.85 11.20
C ALA A 82 1.07 2.69 11.67
N ILE A 83 1.34 2.84 12.97
CA ILE A 83 2.69 2.65 13.53
C ILE A 83 3.19 1.23 13.28
N VAL A 84 2.38 0.22 13.60
CA VAL A 84 2.74 -1.19 13.40
C VAL A 84 2.95 -1.46 11.91
N PHE A 85 2.06 -0.98 11.05
CA PHE A 85 2.14 -1.20 9.63
C PHE A 85 3.41 -0.59 9.02
N ILE A 86 3.73 0.66 9.38
CA ILE A 86 4.94 1.33 8.89
C ILE A 86 6.20 0.61 9.39
N LEU A 87 6.28 0.29 10.68
CA LEU A 87 7.49 -0.30 11.27
C LEU A 87 7.77 -1.73 10.80
N PHE A 88 6.74 -2.54 10.59
CA PHE A 88 6.93 -3.95 10.24
C PHE A 88 6.81 -4.21 8.75
N PHE A 89 5.80 -3.66 8.07
CA PHE A 89 5.56 -4.01 6.67
C PHE A 89 6.31 -3.07 5.74
N HIS A 90 6.15 -1.76 5.92
CA HIS A 90 6.78 -0.77 5.05
C HIS A 90 8.31 -0.80 5.20
N PHE A 91 8.81 -0.69 6.44
CA PHE A 91 10.25 -0.75 6.70
C PHE A 91 10.89 -2.06 6.25
N TYR A 92 10.20 -3.19 6.41
CA TYR A 92 10.74 -4.45 5.90
C TYR A 92 10.85 -4.44 4.37
N ASN A 93 9.77 -4.09 3.67
CA ASN A 93 9.72 -4.15 2.21
C ASN A 93 10.65 -3.16 1.52
N GLU A 94 10.81 -1.97 2.10
CA GLU A 94 11.59 -0.89 1.49
C GLU A 94 13.00 -0.75 2.06
N HIS A 95 13.30 -1.29 3.25
CA HIS A 95 14.63 -1.16 3.89
C HIS A 95 15.31 -2.49 4.21
N LEU A 96 14.58 -3.45 4.77
CA LEU A 96 15.20 -4.64 5.39
C LEU A 96 15.20 -5.90 4.51
N ARG A 97 14.47 -5.90 3.39
CA ARG A 97 14.45 -7.05 2.47
C ARG A 97 15.82 -7.24 1.83
N SER A 98 16.29 -8.48 1.80
CA SER A 98 17.67 -8.82 1.42
C SER A 98 18.08 -8.40 0.01
N ASP A 99 17.11 -8.24 -0.90
CA ASP A 99 17.32 -7.81 -2.28
C ASP A 99 17.52 -6.30 -2.44
N VAL A 100 17.12 -5.50 -1.45
CA VAL A 100 17.17 -4.03 -1.50
C VAL A 100 17.91 -3.42 -0.31
N PHE A 101 18.47 -4.22 0.60
CA PHE A 101 19.18 -3.69 1.77
C PHE A 101 20.33 -2.74 1.35
N PRO A 102 20.49 -1.57 2.00
CA PRO A 102 19.74 -1.06 3.17
C PRO A 102 18.43 -0.34 2.84
N MET A 103 18.16 -0.09 1.56
CA MET A 103 16.96 0.58 1.09
C MET A 103 16.74 0.41 -0.42
N ASN A 104 15.49 0.28 -0.84
CA ASN A 104 15.08 0.43 -2.23
C ASN A 104 15.22 1.90 -2.65
N TYR A 105 16.16 2.22 -3.53
CA TYR A 105 16.39 3.59 -4.00
C TYR A 105 15.38 4.10 -5.02
N THR A 106 14.40 3.29 -5.44
CA THR A 106 13.42 3.68 -6.46
C THR A 106 12.59 4.88 -6.01
N TRP A 107 12.20 4.96 -4.73
CA TRP A 107 11.41 6.09 -4.23
C TRP A 107 12.19 7.42 -4.19
N LEU A 108 13.53 7.36 -4.13
CA LEU A 108 14.40 8.54 -4.18
C LEU A 108 14.80 8.92 -5.61
N THR A 109 15.17 7.93 -6.41
CA THR A 109 15.78 8.15 -7.73
C THR A 109 14.77 8.11 -8.88
N GLY A 110 13.60 7.48 -8.65
CA GLY A 110 12.61 7.19 -9.69
C GLY A 110 13.10 6.18 -10.73
N LYS A 111 14.21 5.47 -10.49
CA LYS A 111 14.86 4.58 -11.47
C LYS A 111 14.85 3.14 -10.99
N VAL A 112 14.65 2.23 -11.95
CA VAL A 112 14.75 0.77 -11.77
C VAL A 112 15.58 0.20 -12.92
N THR A 113 16.38 -0.84 -12.65
CA THR A 113 17.15 -1.50 -13.71
C THR A 113 16.23 -2.32 -14.62
N THR A 114 16.61 -2.51 -15.88
CA THR A 114 15.83 -3.32 -16.82
C THR A 114 15.69 -4.77 -16.37
N GLU A 115 16.72 -5.34 -15.76
CA GLU A 115 16.70 -6.70 -15.20
C GLU A 115 15.72 -6.80 -14.02
N GLU A 116 15.76 -5.83 -13.11
CA GLU A 116 14.83 -5.81 -11.98
C GLU A 116 13.38 -5.61 -12.44
N LEU A 117 13.16 -4.70 -13.41
CA LEU A 117 11.85 -4.49 -14.02
C LEU A 117 11.32 -5.79 -14.65
N LYS A 118 12.14 -6.49 -15.44
CA LYS A 118 11.78 -7.77 -16.06
C LYS A 118 11.44 -8.85 -15.03
N HIS A 119 12.18 -8.90 -13.93
CA HIS A 119 11.97 -9.93 -12.89
C HIS A 119 10.76 -9.64 -11.99
N LYS A 120 10.56 -8.39 -11.58
CA LYS A 120 9.51 -7.98 -10.62
C LYS A 120 8.22 -7.53 -11.29
N HIS A 121 8.30 -6.92 -12.46
CA HIS A 121 7.19 -6.30 -13.19
C HIS A 121 7.22 -6.70 -14.69
N PRO A 122 7.12 -8.00 -15.00
CA PRO A 122 7.31 -8.50 -16.37
C PRO A 122 6.31 -7.90 -17.37
N ALA A 123 5.06 -7.59 -16.97
CA ALA A 123 4.09 -6.97 -17.87
C ALA A 123 4.45 -5.51 -18.21
N GLU A 124 5.05 -4.79 -17.26
CA GLU A 124 5.54 -3.44 -17.50
C GLU A 124 6.77 -3.46 -18.42
N TYR A 125 7.66 -4.44 -18.21
CA TYR A 125 8.81 -4.64 -19.09
C TYR A 125 8.35 -4.92 -20.53
N ASP A 126 7.42 -5.84 -20.73
CA ASP A 126 6.93 -6.18 -22.06
C ASP A 126 6.14 -5.03 -22.71
N TYR A 127 5.43 -4.22 -21.93
CA TYR A 127 4.80 -2.99 -22.43
C TYR A 127 5.83 -1.96 -22.93
N LEU A 128 6.94 -1.77 -22.22
CA LEU A 128 7.97 -0.78 -22.57
C LEU A 128 8.97 -1.25 -23.63
N PHE A 129 9.26 -2.55 -23.68
CA PHE A 129 10.36 -3.13 -24.48
C PHE A 129 9.93 -4.27 -25.41
N GLY A 130 8.73 -4.84 -25.26
CA GLY A 130 8.25 -6.00 -26.02
C GLY A 130 8.09 -5.75 -27.52
N ASP A 131 7.74 -4.53 -27.93
CA ASP A 131 7.68 -4.16 -29.36
C ASP A 131 9.07 -4.00 -30.00
N LYS A 132 10.09 -3.60 -29.22
CA LYS A 132 11.47 -3.46 -29.73
C LYS A 132 12.18 -4.79 -29.91
N ALA A 133 11.78 -5.83 -29.19
CA ALA A 133 12.31 -7.19 -29.35
C ALA A 133 11.83 -7.87 -30.65
N ASN A 134 10.70 -7.43 -31.23
CA ASN A 134 10.16 -7.94 -32.49
C ASN A 134 10.60 -7.15 -33.73
N GLN A 135 11.16 -5.95 -33.58
CA GLN A 135 11.66 -5.13 -34.71
C GLN A 135 13.15 -5.37 -35.05
N GLY A 136 13.83 -6.22 -34.29
CA GLY A 136 15.24 -6.58 -34.50
C GLY A 136 15.46 -7.98 -35.10
N LYS A 137 14.42 -8.58 -35.70
CA LYS A 137 14.51 -9.83 -36.45
C LYS A 137 14.19 -9.61 -37.91
#